data_AF-A0A5N7BLU4-F1
#
_entry.id   AF-A0A5N7BLU4-F1
#
_cell.length_a   1.000
_cell.length_b   1.000
_cell.length_c   1.000
_cell.angle_alpha   90.00
_cell.angle_beta   90.00
_cell.angle_gamma   90.00
#
_symmetry.space_group_name_H-M   'P 1'
#
loop_
_entity.id
_entity.type
_entity.pdbx_description
1 polymer ?
#
loop_
_entity_poly.entity_id
_entity_poly.type
_entity_poly.pdbx_seq_one_letter_code
_entity_poly.pdbx_strand_id
1 'polypeptide(L)'
;MFLKLGFTLLLARQGSAQTTTSTATNTATSTLPTLQSDWYFIRAVETPYYHSYLQTIPSATPGPAHLASNTNAGQFNVVSGQLVYNTGAEQLYMNVEDPVNKTQRTLQTWFNITENPYGTFAFQGDAVTWTVEDIDRQNTAAWYVCGEDKLYINTGAYGYETPNGCYDQTIHSYGGSTPTV
;
A
#
# COMPACT_ATOMS: atom_id res chain seq x y z
N MET A 1 49.30 79.04 7.65
CA MET A 1 48.89 78.49 8.97
C MET A 1 47.59 77.73 8.77
N PHE A 2 47.63 76.43 9.06
CA PHE A 2 46.56 75.40 9.10
C PHE A 2 45.93 74.88 7.79
N LEU A 3 46.44 73.70 7.40
CA LEU A 3 45.78 72.65 6.62
C LEU A 3 45.25 71.60 7.63
N LYS A 4 43.98 71.19 7.52
CA LYS A 4 43.39 70.03 8.25
C LYS A 4 42.49 69.27 7.28
N LEU A 5 42.98 68.18 6.70
CA LEU A 5 42.90 66.77 7.17
C LEU A 5 41.49 66.18 7.09
N GLY A 6 41.28 65.38 6.04
CA GLY A 6 40.16 64.47 5.88
C GLY A 6 40.33 63.20 6.72
N PHE A 7 39.19 62.60 7.06
CA PHE A 7 39.09 61.37 7.84
C PHE A 7 38.44 60.31 6.96
N THR A 8 39.21 59.32 6.51
CA THR A 8 38.71 58.17 5.75
C THR A 8 38.59 56.98 6.68
N LEU A 9 37.38 56.45 6.80
CA LEU A 9 37.00 55.31 7.63
C LEU A 9 37.42 54.00 6.94
N LEU A 10 38.28 53.20 7.60
CA LEU A 10 38.66 51.86 7.16
C LEU A 10 37.63 50.83 7.69
N LEU A 11 36.94 50.10 6.81
CA LEU A 11 36.15 48.91 7.18
C LEU A 11 36.98 47.65 6.96
N ALA A 12 37.19 46.86 8.01
CA ALA A 12 37.73 45.51 7.93
C ALA A 12 36.59 44.49 7.76
N ARG A 13 36.62 43.68 6.69
CA ARG A 13 35.73 42.53 6.48
C ARG A 13 36.40 41.25 7.00
N GLN A 14 35.82 40.63 8.03
CA GLN A 14 36.22 39.31 8.52
C GLN A 14 35.37 38.24 7.84
N GLY A 15 36.01 37.34 7.08
CA GLY A 15 35.36 36.18 6.48
C GLY A 15 35.25 35.04 7.49
N SER A 16 34.02 34.62 7.80
CA SER A 16 33.76 33.37 8.53
C SER A 16 33.83 32.20 7.55
N ALA A 17 34.77 31.27 7.77
CA ALA A 17 34.78 29.99 7.09
C ALA A 17 33.74 29.08 7.76
N GLN A 18 32.64 28.80 7.05
CA GLN A 18 31.58 27.89 7.47
C GLN A 18 32.02 26.45 7.19
N THR A 19 32.32 25.69 8.26
CA THR A 19 32.57 24.25 8.16
C THR A 19 31.25 23.54 7.88
N THR A 20 31.09 23.03 6.66
CA THR A 20 29.96 22.18 6.27
C THR A 20 30.16 20.77 6.81
N THR A 21 29.59 20.47 7.97
CA THR A 21 29.38 19.09 8.42
C THR A 21 28.40 18.41 7.47
N SER A 22 28.94 17.62 6.54
CA SER A 22 28.16 16.71 5.70
C SER A 22 27.55 15.65 6.62
N THR A 23 26.24 15.77 6.89
CA THR A 23 25.48 14.70 7.52
C THR A 23 25.38 13.60 6.48
N ALA A 24 26.15 12.52 6.65
CA ALA A 24 25.94 11.31 5.89
C ALA A 24 24.56 10.78 6.27
N THR A 25 23.57 10.98 5.39
CA THR A 25 22.32 10.26 5.47
C THR A 25 22.68 8.80 5.22
N ASN A 26 22.78 8.02 6.29
CA ASN A 26 22.71 6.57 6.17
C ASN A 26 21.33 6.26 5.61
N THR A 27 21.21 6.19 4.28
CA THR A 27 20.08 5.56 3.62
C THR A 27 20.19 4.10 4.01
N ALA A 28 19.58 3.72 5.13
CA ALA A 28 19.32 2.33 5.44
C ALA A 28 18.52 1.81 4.25
N THR A 29 19.16 1.03 3.38
CA THR A 29 18.46 0.25 2.37
C THR A 29 17.53 -0.66 3.15
N SER A 30 16.26 -0.28 3.25
CA SER A 30 15.23 -1.13 3.83
C SER A 30 15.31 -2.46 3.08
N THR A 31 15.76 -3.51 3.76
CA THR A 31 15.84 -4.83 3.14
C THR A 31 14.44 -5.26 2.79
N LEU A 32 14.22 -5.60 1.52
CA LEU A 32 12.91 -6.08 1.06
C LEU A 32 12.54 -7.37 1.82
N PRO A 33 11.25 -7.59 2.10
CA PRO A 33 10.82 -8.82 2.74
C PRO A 33 11.19 -10.03 1.86
N THR A 34 11.67 -11.09 2.51
CA THR A 34 11.88 -12.39 1.85
C THR A 34 10.63 -13.23 2.03
N LEU A 35 10.17 -13.84 0.95
CA LEU A 35 8.98 -14.69 0.95
C LEU A 35 9.22 -15.94 1.80
N GLN A 36 8.31 -16.21 2.73
CA GLN A 36 8.27 -17.45 3.48
C GLN A 36 7.65 -18.57 2.62
N SER A 37 8.05 -19.82 2.87
CA SER A 37 7.47 -20.98 2.19
C SER A 37 5.95 -20.97 2.31
N ASP A 38 5.25 -21.32 1.22
CA ASP A 38 3.79 -21.44 1.16
C ASP A 38 3.01 -20.13 1.35
N TRP A 39 3.69 -18.98 1.27
CA TRP A 39 3.07 -17.66 1.24
C TRP A 39 3.30 -16.99 -0.12
N TYR A 40 2.53 -15.93 -0.40
CA TYR A 40 2.65 -15.11 -1.60
C TYR A 40 2.70 -13.64 -1.26
N PHE A 41 3.48 -12.85 -1.99
CA PHE A 41 3.16 -11.43 -2.08
C PHE A 41 1.86 -11.27 -2.87
N ILE A 42 1.08 -10.23 -2.61
CA ILE A 42 -0.05 -9.86 -3.47
C ILE A 42 0.20 -8.48 -4.02
N ARG A 43 0.11 -8.32 -5.35
CA ARG A 43 0.41 -7.07 -6.04
C ARG A 43 -0.63 -6.72 -7.11
N ALA A 44 -0.80 -5.43 -7.37
CA ALA A 44 -1.56 -4.96 -8.51
C ALA A 44 -0.81 -5.20 -9.83
N VAL A 45 -1.57 -5.51 -10.88
CA VAL A 45 -1.05 -5.76 -12.23
C VAL A 45 -1.53 -4.75 -13.27
N GLU A 46 -2.18 -3.67 -12.84
CA GLU A 46 -2.69 -2.62 -13.71
C GLU A 46 -2.20 -1.23 -13.27
N THR A 47 -2.02 -0.33 -14.23
CA THR A 47 -1.68 1.07 -13.91
C THR A 47 -2.86 1.79 -13.24
N PRO A 48 -2.63 2.74 -12.31
CA PRO A 48 -1.35 3.30 -11.89
C PRO A 48 -0.66 2.53 -10.75
N TYR A 49 -1.28 1.48 -10.22
CA TYR A 49 -0.76 0.70 -9.08
C TYR A 49 0.07 -0.52 -9.48
N TYR A 50 0.55 -0.58 -10.72
CA TYR A 50 1.35 -1.69 -11.21
C TYR A 50 2.55 -1.90 -10.28
N HIS A 51 2.67 -3.11 -9.72
CA HIS A 51 3.68 -3.47 -8.73
C HIS A 51 3.61 -2.70 -7.39
N SER A 52 2.44 -2.19 -7.03
CA SER A 52 2.09 -1.88 -5.63
C SER A 52 1.59 -3.13 -4.92
N TYR A 53 1.94 -3.28 -3.64
CA TYR A 53 1.76 -4.50 -2.86
C TYR A 53 0.75 -4.32 -1.73
N LEU A 54 -0.08 -5.35 -1.54
CA LEU A 54 -1.05 -5.43 -0.47
C LEU A 54 -0.36 -5.39 0.89
N GLN A 55 -0.83 -4.52 1.76
CA GLN A 55 -0.32 -4.34 3.12
C GLN A 55 -1.30 -3.53 3.97
N THR A 56 -0.96 -3.36 5.25
CA THR A 56 -1.55 -2.37 6.15
C THR A 56 -0.55 -1.24 6.36
N ILE A 57 -1.02 -0.09 6.86
CA ILE A 57 -0.16 1.04 7.21
C ILE A 57 -0.51 1.51 8.62
N PRO A 58 0.35 1.27 9.64
CA PRO A 58 1.63 0.55 9.61
C PRO A 58 1.53 -0.92 9.18
N SER A 59 2.61 -1.46 8.61
CA SER A 59 2.62 -2.85 8.13
C SER A 59 2.48 -3.84 9.28
N ALA A 60 1.83 -4.96 9.00
CA ALA A 60 1.57 -6.06 9.93
C ALA A 60 0.79 -5.64 11.19
N THR A 61 -0.14 -4.69 11.06
CA THR A 61 -1.03 -4.25 12.15
C THR A 61 -2.48 -4.17 11.66
N PRO A 62 -3.50 -4.44 12.51
CA PRO A 62 -4.90 -4.26 12.12
C PRO A 62 -5.18 -2.87 11.57
N GLY A 63 -5.91 -2.79 10.47
CA GLY A 63 -6.19 -1.52 9.80
C GLY A 63 -6.64 -1.68 8.35
N PRO A 64 -6.96 -0.58 7.66
CA PRO A 64 -7.37 -0.62 6.26
C PRO A 64 -6.35 -1.34 5.39
N ALA A 65 -6.83 -2.02 4.36
CA ALA A 65 -5.96 -2.62 3.37
C ALA A 65 -5.54 -1.57 2.34
N HIS A 66 -4.27 -1.59 1.96
CA HIS A 66 -3.67 -0.67 1.00
C HIS A 66 -2.88 -1.40 -0.07
N LEU A 67 -2.76 -0.80 -1.26
CA LEU A 67 -1.70 -1.14 -2.21
C LEU A 67 -0.63 -0.05 -2.16
N ALA A 68 0.54 -0.40 -1.61
CA ALA A 68 1.63 0.57 -1.42
C ALA A 68 2.99 -0.02 -1.80
N SER A 69 4.07 0.68 -1.47
CA SER A 69 5.45 0.32 -1.85
C SER A 69 5.81 -1.13 -1.50
N ASN A 70 6.64 -1.74 -2.35
CA ASN A 70 7.20 -3.07 -2.18
C ASN A 70 8.04 -3.25 -0.90
N THR A 71 8.51 -2.16 -0.29
CA THR A 71 9.38 -2.20 0.90
C THR A 71 8.73 -2.87 2.10
N ASN A 72 7.41 -2.78 2.22
CA ASN A 72 6.61 -3.32 3.33
C ASN A 72 5.57 -4.33 2.85
N ALA A 73 5.80 -4.94 1.68
CA ALA A 73 4.87 -5.88 1.05
C ALA A 73 4.47 -7.01 2.00
N GLY A 74 3.17 -7.16 2.22
CA GLY A 74 2.64 -8.24 3.04
C GLY A 74 2.75 -9.60 2.35
N GLN A 75 2.70 -10.65 3.16
CA GLN A 75 2.75 -12.04 2.69
C GLN A 75 1.42 -12.72 3.05
N PHE A 76 0.76 -13.30 2.06
CA PHE A 76 -0.61 -13.74 2.16
C PHE A 76 -0.80 -15.15 1.62
N ASN A 77 -1.84 -15.80 2.12
CA ASN A 77 -2.34 -17.05 1.57
C ASN A 77 -3.85 -17.11 1.79
N VAL A 78 -4.54 -17.96 1.04
CA VAL A 78 -5.95 -18.26 1.28
C VAL A 78 -6.05 -19.57 2.05
N VAL A 79 -6.62 -19.50 3.26
CA VAL A 79 -6.83 -20.66 4.13
C VAL A 79 -8.31 -20.73 4.49
N SER A 80 -8.98 -21.83 4.13
CA SER A 80 -10.41 -22.04 4.44
C SER A 80 -11.32 -20.87 4.03
N GLY A 81 -11.03 -20.22 2.89
CA GLY A 81 -11.81 -19.09 2.39
C GLY A 81 -11.45 -17.73 2.99
N GLN A 82 -10.47 -17.67 3.88
CA GLN A 82 -9.95 -16.43 4.46
C GLN A 82 -8.70 -15.98 3.73
N LEU A 83 -8.57 -14.70 3.40
CA LEU A 83 -7.30 -14.12 2.96
C LEU A 83 -6.49 -13.76 4.21
N VAL A 84 -5.51 -14.60 4.52
CA VAL A 84 -4.68 -14.53 5.72
C VAL A 84 -3.42 -13.71 5.42
N TYR A 85 -3.09 -12.77 6.30
CA TYR A 85 -1.86 -12.00 6.31
C TYR A 85 -0.91 -12.57 7.38
N ASN A 86 0.24 -13.07 6.93
CA ASN A 86 1.34 -13.49 7.79
C ASN A 86 2.03 -12.29 8.43
N THR A 87 1.79 -12.09 9.72
CA THR A 87 2.46 -11.06 10.53
C THR A 87 3.49 -11.64 11.50
N GLY A 88 3.86 -12.91 11.32
CA GLY A 88 4.76 -13.65 12.21
C GLY A 88 4.01 -14.53 13.21
N ALA A 89 4.08 -14.20 14.50
CA ALA A 89 3.49 -15.03 15.56
C ALA A 89 1.95 -15.01 15.57
N GLU A 90 1.36 -13.92 15.08
CA GLU A 90 -0.08 -13.76 14.90
C GLU A 90 -0.40 -13.60 13.40
N GLN A 91 -1.64 -13.87 13.03
CA GLN A 91 -2.16 -13.70 11.69
C GLN A 91 -3.29 -12.67 11.71
N LEU A 92 -3.41 -11.91 10.62
CA LEU A 92 -4.56 -11.04 10.38
C LEU A 92 -5.39 -11.60 9.22
N TYR A 93 -6.66 -11.25 9.18
CA TYR A 93 -7.61 -11.72 8.17
C TYR A 93 -8.21 -10.51 7.47
N MET A 94 -8.19 -10.52 6.13
CA MET A 94 -8.90 -9.49 5.38
C MET A 94 -10.39 -9.65 5.58
N ASN A 95 -11.01 -8.66 6.19
CA ASN A 95 -12.44 -8.51 6.32
C ASN A 95 -13.00 -7.63 5.20
N VAL A 96 -14.27 -7.86 4.86
CA VAL A 96 -15.02 -7.08 3.87
C VAL A 96 -16.25 -6.47 4.52
N GLU A 97 -16.57 -5.25 4.12
CA GLU A 97 -17.79 -4.56 4.54
C GLU A 97 -19.03 -5.33 4.13
N ASP A 98 -19.94 -5.54 5.08
CA ASP A 98 -21.29 -6.05 4.87
C ASP A 98 -22.31 -4.89 4.97
N PRO A 99 -22.57 -4.17 3.86
CA PRO A 99 -23.47 -3.03 3.88
C PRO A 99 -24.92 -3.48 3.82
N VAL A 100 -25.83 -2.70 4.41
CA VAL A 100 -27.27 -2.87 4.20
C VAL A 100 -27.64 -2.59 2.73
N ASN A 101 -26.99 -1.60 2.11
CA ASN A 101 -27.20 -1.28 0.69
C ASN A 101 -26.23 -2.09 -0.19
N LYS A 102 -26.76 -3.11 -0.88
CA LYS A 102 -25.99 -4.00 -1.78
C LYS A 102 -25.74 -3.42 -3.17
N THR A 103 -26.22 -2.21 -3.48
CA THR A 103 -26.02 -1.56 -4.78
C THR A 103 -24.82 -0.62 -4.82
N GLN A 104 -24.10 -0.45 -3.70
CA GLN A 104 -22.90 0.39 -3.67
C GLN A 104 -21.77 -0.28 -4.47
N ARG A 105 -20.94 0.53 -5.13
CA ARG A 105 -19.88 0.04 -6.04
C ARG A 105 -18.57 -0.38 -5.36
N THR A 106 -18.39 0.06 -4.12
CA THR A 106 -17.17 -0.17 -3.33
C THR A 106 -17.56 -0.84 -2.02
N LEU A 107 -16.91 -1.93 -1.66
CA LEU A 107 -16.95 -2.45 -0.28
C LEU A 107 -15.58 -2.24 0.36
N GLN A 108 -15.56 -1.66 1.55
CA GLN A 108 -14.32 -1.46 2.31
C GLN A 108 -13.67 -2.81 2.64
N THR A 109 -12.34 -2.81 2.65
CA THR A 109 -11.55 -3.95 3.13
C THR A 109 -10.54 -3.51 4.18
N TRP A 110 -10.32 -4.35 5.19
CA TRP A 110 -9.37 -4.10 6.27
C TRP A 110 -8.85 -5.41 6.84
N PHE A 111 -7.71 -5.38 7.51
CA PHE A 111 -7.18 -6.53 8.23
C PHE A 111 -7.52 -6.43 9.71
N ASN A 112 -7.93 -7.55 10.30
CA ASN A 112 -8.25 -7.67 11.72
C ASN A 112 -7.76 -9.01 12.28
N ILE A 113 -7.69 -9.14 13.61
CA ILE A 113 -7.38 -10.40 14.29
C ILE A 113 -8.51 -11.44 14.21
N THR A 114 -9.72 -10.98 13.89
CA THR A 114 -10.90 -11.83 13.72
C THR A 114 -11.08 -12.17 12.24
N GLU A 115 -11.38 -13.44 11.95
CA GLU A 115 -11.74 -13.91 10.62
C GLU A 115 -12.91 -13.14 10.02
N ASN A 116 -12.89 -13.01 8.69
CA ASN A 116 -13.93 -12.35 7.92
C ASN A 116 -15.24 -13.12 8.01
N PRO A 117 -16.32 -12.49 8.49
CA PRO A 117 -17.63 -13.13 8.53
C PRO A 117 -18.39 -13.05 7.19
N TYR A 118 -17.93 -12.23 6.24
CA TYR A 118 -18.72 -11.88 5.05
C TYR A 118 -17.99 -12.16 3.73
N GLY A 119 -18.44 -13.22 3.07
CA GLY A 119 -17.88 -13.68 1.80
C GLY A 119 -16.63 -14.55 1.94
N THR A 120 -16.10 -14.99 0.81
CA THR A 120 -15.03 -16.00 0.72
C THR A 120 -13.98 -15.55 -0.29
N PHE A 121 -12.71 -15.64 0.10
CA PHE A 121 -11.57 -15.42 -0.76
C PHE A 121 -11.09 -16.72 -1.40
N ALA A 122 -10.56 -16.62 -2.61
CA ALA A 122 -9.90 -17.72 -3.31
C ALA A 122 -8.85 -17.21 -4.29
N PHE A 123 -7.85 -18.04 -4.58
CA PHE A 123 -7.00 -17.84 -5.76
C PHE A 123 -7.64 -18.52 -6.97
N GLN A 124 -7.77 -17.80 -8.08
CA GLN A 124 -8.13 -18.34 -9.38
C GLN A 124 -6.96 -18.12 -10.35
N GLY A 125 -6.16 -19.16 -10.57
CA GLY A 125 -4.81 -18.94 -11.12
C GLY A 125 -3.98 -18.15 -10.12
N ASP A 126 -3.44 -17.00 -10.53
CA ASP A 126 -2.76 -16.06 -9.63
C ASP A 126 -3.68 -14.93 -9.13
N ALA A 127 -4.88 -14.74 -9.69
CA ALA A 127 -5.78 -13.67 -9.30
C ALA A 127 -6.40 -13.93 -7.92
N VAL A 128 -6.48 -12.89 -7.08
CA VAL A 128 -7.24 -12.92 -5.83
C VAL A 128 -8.69 -12.57 -6.13
N THR A 129 -9.58 -13.49 -5.77
CA THR A 129 -11.02 -13.37 -5.97
C THR A 129 -11.75 -13.30 -4.64
N TRP A 130 -12.93 -12.67 -4.65
CA TRP A 130 -13.85 -12.66 -3.53
C TRP A 130 -15.29 -12.83 -4.01
N THR A 131 -16.07 -13.65 -3.31
CA THR A 131 -17.48 -13.91 -3.60
C THR A 131 -18.32 -13.87 -2.33
N VAL A 132 -19.61 -13.58 -2.50
CA VAL A 132 -20.62 -13.67 -1.45
C VAL A 132 -21.98 -14.00 -2.07
N GLU A 133 -22.91 -14.57 -1.29
CA GLU A 133 -24.17 -15.08 -1.83
C GLU A 133 -25.16 -13.99 -2.25
N ASP A 134 -25.11 -12.81 -1.64
CA ASP A 134 -26.11 -11.76 -1.79
C ASP A 134 -25.66 -10.58 -2.68
N ILE A 135 -24.48 -10.69 -3.30
CA ILE A 135 -23.98 -9.73 -4.30
C ILE A 135 -23.45 -10.51 -5.51
N ASP A 136 -24.16 -10.42 -6.63
CA ASP A 136 -23.67 -10.97 -7.90
C ASP A 136 -22.63 -10.02 -8.52
N ARG A 137 -21.47 -10.57 -8.91
CA ARG A 137 -20.34 -9.83 -9.45
C ARG A 137 -19.96 -10.39 -10.80
N GLN A 138 -19.95 -9.54 -11.83
CA GLN A 138 -19.52 -9.92 -13.17
C GLN A 138 -18.06 -10.38 -13.23
N ASN A 139 -17.21 -9.80 -12.37
CA ASN A 139 -15.82 -10.17 -12.21
C ASN A 139 -15.47 -10.23 -10.73
N THR A 140 -15.23 -11.44 -10.22
CA THR A 140 -14.91 -11.68 -8.80
C THR A 140 -13.48 -11.28 -8.43
N ALA A 141 -12.62 -11.08 -9.44
CA ALA A 141 -11.26 -10.56 -9.30
C ALA A 141 -11.17 -9.02 -9.46
N ALA A 142 -12.30 -8.32 -9.56
CA ALA A 142 -12.30 -6.86 -9.71
C ALA A 142 -12.08 -6.16 -8.36
N TRP A 143 -11.18 -5.20 -8.33
CA TRP A 143 -10.88 -4.38 -7.16
C TRP A 143 -10.86 -2.91 -7.54
N TYR A 144 -11.06 -2.06 -6.54
CA TYR A 144 -10.76 -0.64 -6.66
C TYR A 144 -9.63 -0.27 -5.72
N VAL A 145 -8.76 0.61 -6.18
CA VAL A 145 -7.89 1.38 -5.28
C VAL A 145 -8.37 2.82 -5.29
N CYS A 146 -8.71 3.35 -4.12
CA CYS A 146 -9.32 4.67 -3.97
C CYS A 146 -8.61 5.50 -2.90
N GLY A 147 -8.67 6.83 -3.06
CA GLY A 147 -8.20 7.77 -2.04
C GLY A 147 -6.74 7.53 -1.64
N GLU A 148 -6.48 7.33 -0.35
CA GLU A 148 -5.16 7.06 0.23
C GLU A 148 -4.66 5.63 -0.09
N ASP A 149 -4.72 5.24 -1.35
CA ASP A 149 -4.30 3.93 -1.87
C ASP A 149 -4.99 2.74 -1.19
N LYS A 150 -6.20 2.95 -0.68
CA LYS A 150 -7.00 1.94 0.03
C LYS A 150 -7.62 0.98 -0.97
N LEU A 151 -7.60 -0.31 -0.64
CA LEU A 151 -8.15 -1.38 -1.47
C LEU A 151 -9.62 -1.64 -1.10
N TYR A 152 -10.46 -1.78 -2.12
CA TYR A 152 -11.89 -2.04 -2.00
C TYR A 152 -12.28 -3.16 -2.96
N ILE A 153 -13.33 -3.90 -2.61
CA ILE A 153 -14.01 -4.78 -3.57
C ILE A 153 -14.76 -3.90 -4.57
N ASN A 154 -14.56 -4.16 -5.87
CA ASN A 154 -15.39 -3.60 -6.93
C ASN A 154 -16.62 -4.51 -7.17
N THR A 155 -17.82 -4.01 -6.85
CA THR A 155 -19.09 -4.72 -7.11
C THR A 155 -19.76 -4.30 -8.42
N GLY A 156 -19.21 -3.30 -9.12
CA GLY A 156 -19.63 -2.88 -10.44
C GLY A 156 -18.96 -3.66 -11.57
N ALA A 157 -19.14 -3.16 -12.80
CA ALA A 157 -18.46 -3.68 -13.98
C ALA A 157 -17.01 -3.17 -14.03
N TYR A 158 -16.06 -4.08 -14.22
CA TYR A 158 -14.64 -3.75 -14.30
C TYR A 158 -14.34 -2.81 -15.47
N GLY A 159 -13.68 -1.68 -15.19
CA GLY A 159 -13.30 -0.68 -16.20
C GLY A 159 -14.47 0.16 -16.74
N TYR A 160 -15.65 0.09 -16.12
CA TYR A 160 -16.83 0.83 -16.53
C TYR A 160 -17.46 1.57 -15.34
N GLU A 161 -17.72 2.88 -15.52
CA GLU A 161 -18.27 3.75 -14.47
C GLU A 161 -17.50 3.65 -13.14
N THR A 162 -16.17 3.55 -13.23
CA THR A 162 -15.25 3.64 -12.10
C THR A 162 -15.56 4.90 -11.28
N PRO A 163 -15.80 4.77 -9.96
CA PRO A 163 -16.06 5.94 -9.11
C PRO A 163 -14.92 6.96 -9.19
N ASN A 164 -15.26 8.25 -9.12
CA ASN A 164 -14.27 9.32 -9.18
C ASN A 164 -13.25 9.19 -8.01
N GLY A 165 -11.96 9.27 -8.32
CA GLY A 165 -10.89 9.08 -7.34
C GLY A 165 -10.57 7.61 -7.03
N CYS A 166 -11.15 6.67 -7.78
CA CYS A 166 -10.80 5.26 -7.75
C CYS A 166 -10.17 4.81 -9.08
N TYR A 167 -9.39 3.74 -9.01
CA TYR A 167 -8.81 3.05 -10.16
C TYR A 167 -9.20 1.58 -10.11
N ASP A 168 -9.71 1.05 -11.22
CA ASP A 168 -9.92 -0.38 -11.39
C ASP A 168 -8.58 -1.11 -11.34
N GLN A 169 -8.55 -2.23 -10.63
CA GLN A 169 -7.38 -3.07 -10.46
C GLN A 169 -7.77 -4.55 -10.42
N THR A 170 -6.85 -5.41 -10.81
CA THR A 170 -6.79 -6.79 -10.35
C THR A 170 -5.54 -6.98 -9.52
N ILE A 171 -5.63 -7.82 -8.48
CA ILE A 171 -4.49 -8.13 -7.60
C ILE A 171 -4.17 -9.61 -7.68
N HIS A 172 -2.89 -9.91 -7.74
CA HIS A 172 -2.39 -11.24 -8.08
C HIS A 172 -1.33 -11.70 -7.08
N SER A 173 -1.36 -12.98 -6.72
CA SER A 173 -0.31 -13.66 -5.99
C SER A 173 0.99 -13.64 -6.79
N TYR A 174 2.10 -13.36 -6.11
CA TYR A 174 3.44 -13.31 -6.68
C TYR A 174 4.39 -14.12 -5.79
N GLY A 175 4.91 -15.22 -6.35
CA GLY A 175 5.78 -16.17 -5.65
C GLY A 175 7.29 -15.91 -5.79
N GLY A 176 7.69 -14.68 -6.15
CA GLY A 176 9.11 -14.32 -6.20
C GLY A 176 9.72 -14.26 -4.80
N SER A 177 11.01 -14.54 -4.66
CA SER A 177 11.70 -14.55 -3.35
C SER A 177 11.67 -13.18 -2.64
N THR A 178 11.57 -12.09 -3.39
CA THR A 178 11.44 -10.71 -2.90
C THR A 178 10.48 -9.93 -3.81
N PRO A 179 9.76 -8.92 -3.30
CA PRO A 179 8.87 -8.10 -4.13
C PRO A 179 9.68 -7.21 -5.09
N THR A 180 9.20 -7.06 -6.33
CA THR A 180 9.85 -6.24 -7.37
C THR A 180 9.16 -4.90 -7.57
N VAL A 181 9.88 -3.94 -8.15
CA VAL A 181 9.31 -2.72 -8.75
C VAL A 181 8.81 -2.98 -10.15
#